data_AF-A0A2V4DFI3-F1
#
_entry.id   AF-A0A2V4DFI3-F1
#
_cell.length_a   1.000
_cell.length_b   1.000
_cell.length_c   1.000
_cell.angle_alpha   90.00
_cell.angle_beta   90.00
_cell.angle_gamma   90.00
#
_symmetry.space_group_name_H-M   'P 1'
#
loop_
_entity.id
_entity.type
_entity.pdbx_description
1 polymer ?
#
loop_
_entity_poly.entity_id
_entity_poly.type
_entity_poly.pdbx_seq_one_letter_code
_entity_poly.pdbx_strand_id
1 'polypeptide(L)'
;MQMRLYATAITALIAILLVVGTVTAEDHDDDDDDDGFLGDAGEGLGTAAAWGLAFSTTIIIWKPGLKYIRANADKIVEDGRWLKKKLGKANRWYLKIHYWIGAGAVLVGFIHGVAMNRWEVLFWGGWVGMLFMSITGSLLLWKWPPKKVKKGARLLHAQRAVLVITIVLLFVSHEFFD
;
A
#
# COMPACT_ATOMS: atom_id res chain seq x y z
N MET A 1 -13.85 0.71 -29.72
CA MET A 1 -12.79 1.74 -29.62
C MET A 1 -12.64 2.28 -28.19
N GLN A 2 -13.75 2.50 -27.48
CA GLN A 2 -13.78 2.90 -26.06
C GLN A 2 -12.99 1.98 -25.11
N MET A 3 -13.12 0.65 -25.22
CA MET A 3 -12.41 -0.31 -24.35
C MET A 3 -10.86 -0.22 -24.42
N ARG A 4 -10.33 0.22 -25.58
CA ARG A 4 -8.87 0.45 -25.74
C ARG A 4 -8.41 1.77 -25.13
N LEU A 5 -9.26 2.79 -25.16
CA LEU A 5 -9.03 4.08 -24.51
C LEU A 5 -9.02 3.93 -22.98
N TYR A 6 -9.95 3.16 -22.41
CA TYR A 6 -9.96 2.83 -20.98
C TYR A 6 -8.72 2.03 -20.57
N ALA A 7 -8.32 1.04 -21.35
CA ALA A 7 -7.10 0.28 -21.06
C ALA A 7 -5.84 1.16 -21.09
N THR A 8 -5.73 2.10 -22.05
CA THR A 8 -4.61 3.05 -22.09
C THR A 8 -4.68 4.08 -20.97
N ALA A 9 -5.87 4.54 -20.58
CA ALA A 9 -6.07 5.46 -19.46
C ALA A 9 -5.71 4.79 -18.13
N ILE A 10 -6.13 3.56 -17.90
CA ILE A 10 -5.78 2.76 -16.70
C ILE A 10 -4.28 2.48 -16.67
N THR A 11 -3.67 2.14 -17.82
CA THR A 11 -2.22 1.91 -17.89
C THR A 11 -1.43 3.21 -17.64
N ALA A 12 -1.92 4.34 -18.15
CA ALA A 12 -1.37 5.66 -17.88
C ALA A 12 -1.57 6.07 -16.42
N LEU A 13 -2.74 5.80 -15.82
CA LEU A 13 -3.05 6.07 -14.42
C LEU A 13 -2.16 5.25 -13.48
N ILE A 14 -1.94 3.96 -13.79
CA ILE A 14 -1.01 3.09 -13.05
C ILE A 14 0.43 3.59 -13.22
N ALA A 15 0.83 4.02 -14.42
CA ALA A 15 2.15 4.61 -14.64
C ALA A 15 2.33 5.95 -13.91
N ILE A 16 1.27 6.76 -13.81
CA ILE A 16 1.24 8.04 -13.08
C ILE A 16 1.23 7.78 -11.57
N LEU A 17 0.44 6.83 -11.05
CA LEU A 17 0.42 6.39 -9.65
C LEU A 17 1.76 5.78 -9.18
N LEU A 18 2.54 5.24 -10.11
CA LEU A 18 3.91 4.78 -9.86
C LEU A 18 4.95 5.91 -9.83
N VAL A 19 4.60 7.11 -10.32
CA VAL A 19 5.49 8.28 -10.46
C VAL A 19 5.09 9.45 -9.55
N VAL A 20 3.81 9.62 -9.26
CA VAL A 20 3.20 10.71 -8.50
C VAL A 20 2.56 10.09 -7.26
N GLY A 21 3.17 10.29 -6.11
CA GLY A 21 2.47 10.06 -4.85
C GLY A 21 1.27 11.00 -4.71
N THR A 22 0.29 10.54 -3.93
CA THR A 22 -0.86 11.24 -3.32
C THR A 22 -2.12 11.44 -4.15
N VAL A 23 -3.17 10.73 -3.70
CA VAL A 23 -4.52 11.20 -3.36
C VAL A 23 -5.25 12.07 -4.37
N THR A 24 -6.26 11.46 -4.98
CA THR A 24 -7.46 12.13 -5.48
C THR A 24 -8.65 11.41 -4.83
N ALA A 25 -9.16 11.99 -3.74
CA ALA A 25 -10.55 11.78 -3.37
C ALA A 25 -11.31 12.84 -4.16
N GLU A 26 -12.07 12.41 -5.17
CA GLU A 26 -13.06 13.26 -5.82
C GLU A 26 -14.35 13.08 -5.02
N ASP A 27 -14.72 14.10 -4.23
CA ASP A 27 -16.08 14.22 -3.70
C ASP A 27 -17.00 14.39 -4.90
N HIS A 28 -17.86 13.40 -5.14
CA HIS A 28 -18.98 13.55 -6.05
C HIS A 28 -20.24 13.78 -5.20
N ASP A 29 -20.81 14.98 -5.32
CA ASP A 29 -22.11 15.35 -4.76
C ASP A 29 -23.25 14.54 -5.42
N ASP A 30 -24.30 14.35 -4.60
CA ASP A 30 -25.68 13.82 -4.84
C ASP A 30 -25.79 12.27 -4.96
N ASP A 31 -26.59 11.55 -4.16
CA ASP A 31 -28.01 11.76 -3.80
C ASP A 31 -28.39 11.10 -2.45
N ASP A 32 -29.42 11.65 -1.79
CA ASP A 32 -30.02 11.20 -0.52
C ASP A 32 -30.32 9.68 -0.44
N ASP A 33 -29.56 8.95 0.37
CA ASP A 33 -30.04 7.76 1.07
C ASP A 33 -29.54 7.81 2.52
N ASP A 34 -30.43 7.42 3.44
CA ASP A 34 -30.35 7.64 4.89
C ASP A 34 -29.24 6.81 5.56
N ASP A 35 -27.98 7.22 5.35
CA ASP A 35 -26.78 6.55 5.88
C ASP A 35 -26.61 6.87 7.36
N GLY A 36 -27.23 6.05 8.22
CA GLY A 36 -26.96 6.08 9.66
C GLY A 36 -25.46 5.99 9.96
N PHE A 37 -25.03 6.41 11.15
CA PHE A 37 -23.64 6.50 11.69
C PHE A 37 -22.59 5.44 11.23
N LEU A 38 -23.01 4.28 10.75
CA LEU A 38 -22.13 3.25 10.17
C LEU A 38 -21.72 3.51 8.70
N GLY A 39 -22.51 4.23 7.90
CA GLY A 39 -22.20 4.60 6.52
C GLY A 39 -21.07 5.64 6.44
N ASP A 40 -21.25 6.79 7.12
CA ASP A 40 -20.24 7.84 7.28
C ASP A 40 -18.93 7.31 7.92
N ALA A 41 -19.05 6.39 8.90
CA ALA A 41 -17.90 5.70 9.45
C ALA A 41 -17.23 4.74 8.45
N GLY A 42 -18.01 4.09 7.57
CA GLY A 42 -17.54 3.16 6.54
C GLY A 42 -16.62 3.85 5.54
N GLU A 43 -17.03 4.99 5.00
CA GLU A 43 -16.23 5.80 4.06
C GLU A 43 -14.93 6.32 4.70
N GLY A 44 -15.02 6.82 5.93
CA GLY A 44 -13.86 7.26 6.70
C GLY A 44 -12.85 6.15 6.95
N LEU A 45 -13.31 4.91 7.21
CA LEU A 45 -12.45 3.74 7.37
C LEU A 45 -11.80 3.33 6.04
N GLY A 46 -12.54 3.38 4.93
CA GLY A 46 -12.00 3.12 3.59
C GLY A 46 -10.86 4.08 3.25
N THR A 47 -11.07 5.38 3.47
CA THR A 47 -10.06 6.43 3.29
C THR A 47 -8.84 6.22 4.19
N ALA A 48 -9.04 5.88 5.46
CA ALA A 48 -7.95 5.60 6.39
C ALA A 48 -7.11 4.37 5.95
N ALA A 49 -7.76 3.32 5.46
CA ALA A 49 -7.09 2.14 4.91
C ALA A 49 -6.27 2.50 3.65
N ALA A 50 -6.84 3.30 2.75
CA ALA A 50 -6.18 3.78 1.54
C ALA A 50 -4.92 4.60 1.86
N TRP A 51 -4.99 5.52 2.82
CA TRP A 51 -3.82 6.27 3.30
C TRP A 51 -2.74 5.37 3.93
N GLY A 52 -3.15 4.37 4.72
CA GLY A 52 -2.23 3.40 5.30
C GLY A 52 -1.51 2.57 4.23
N LEU A 53 -2.22 2.17 3.18
CA LEU A 53 -1.65 1.48 2.04
C LEU A 53 -0.69 2.39 1.25
N ALA A 54 -1.10 3.63 0.96
CA ALA A 54 -0.28 4.62 0.26
C ALA A 54 1.02 4.93 1.02
N PHE A 55 0.94 5.08 2.34
CA PHE A 55 2.15 5.21 3.16
C PHE A 55 3.03 3.96 3.04
N SER A 56 2.44 2.78 3.09
CA SER A 56 3.19 1.52 3.06
C SER A 56 3.92 1.32 1.71
N THR A 57 3.35 1.76 0.60
CA THR A 57 3.97 1.66 -0.74
C THR A 57 5.15 2.62 -0.94
N THR A 58 5.31 3.64 -0.09
CA THR A 58 6.50 4.54 -0.13
C THR A 58 7.82 3.78 -0.01
N ILE A 59 7.80 2.53 0.45
CA ILE A 59 9.00 1.67 0.58
C ILE A 59 9.70 1.47 -0.76
N ILE A 60 8.95 1.53 -1.86
CA ILE A 60 9.42 1.42 -3.24
C ILE A 60 10.38 2.55 -3.57
N ILE A 61 10.14 3.75 -3.03
CA ILE A 61 10.98 4.93 -3.23
C ILE A 61 12.04 5.00 -2.12
N TRP A 62 11.65 4.72 -0.88
CA TRP A 62 12.54 4.82 0.29
C TRP A 62 13.78 3.93 0.17
N LYS A 63 13.63 2.65 -0.20
CA LYS A 63 14.77 1.71 -0.25
C LYS A 63 15.80 2.06 -1.33
N PRO A 64 15.43 2.33 -2.59
CA PRO A 64 16.35 2.83 -3.60
C PRO A 64 16.94 4.20 -3.23
N GLY A 65 16.12 5.13 -2.73
CA GLY A 65 16.56 6.45 -2.30
C GLY A 65 17.63 6.36 -1.20
N LEU A 66 17.39 5.54 -0.17
CA LEU A 66 18.36 5.28 0.89
C LEU A 66 19.67 4.70 0.35
N LYS A 67 19.60 3.76 -0.61
CA LYS A 67 20.79 3.16 -1.23
C LYS A 67 21.59 4.22 -2.00
N TYR A 68 20.89 5.06 -2.78
CA TYR A 68 21.49 6.14 -3.54
C TYR A 68 22.16 7.19 -2.66
N ILE A 69 21.47 7.68 -1.62
CA ILE A 69 22.01 8.68 -0.69
C ILE A 69 23.21 8.11 0.06
N ARG A 70 23.16 6.83 0.47
CA ARG A 70 24.30 6.19 1.16
C ARG A 70 25.53 6.02 0.26
N ALA A 71 25.33 5.73 -1.02
CA ALA A 71 26.41 5.59 -1.98
C ALA A 71 27.07 6.94 -2.32
N ASN A 72 26.30 8.03 -2.29
CA ASN A 72 26.77 9.38 -2.59
C ASN A 72 27.00 10.25 -1.34
N ALA A 73 26.96 9.68 -0.15
CA ALA A 73 26.97 10.43 1.10
C ALA A 73 28.16 11.37 1.24
N ASP A 74 29.35 10.93 0.79
CA ASP A 74 30.59 11.70 0.86
C ASP A 74 30.63 12.86 -0.16
N LYS A 75 29.68 12.89 -1.11
CA LYS A 75 29.45 14.01 -2.06
C LYS A 75 28.33 14.95 -1.62
N ILE A 76 27.48 14.52 -0.68
CA ILE A 76 26.31 15.29 -0.22
C ILE A 76 26.66 16.10 1.02
N VAL A 77 27.48 15.55 1.91
CA VAL A 77 27.92 16.20 3.14
C VAL A 77 29.41 15.95 3.38
N GLU A 78 30.07 16.86 4.09
CA GLU A 78 31.47 16.73 4.48
C GLU A 78 31.70 15.50 5.39
N ASP A 79 30.80 15.23 6.34
CA ASP A 79 30.84 14.01 7.16
C ASP A 79 29.83 12.95 6.66
N GLY A 80 30.23 12.24 5.61
CA GLY A 80 29.45 11.12 5.07
C GLY A 80 29.24 9.98 6.06
N ARG A 81 30.10 9.83 7.08
CA ARG A 81 29.95 8.80 8.13
C ARG A 81 28.80 9.16 9.07
N TRP A 82 28.67 10.42 9.46
CA TRP A 82 27.53 10.93 10.21
C TRP A 82 26.21 10.70 9.46
N LEU A 83 26.17 11.03 8.17
CA LEU A 83 24.97 10.84 7.35
C LEU A 83 24.58 9.36 7.24
N LYS A 84 25.55 8.47 6.95
CA LYS A 84 25.33 7.00 6.91
C LYS A 84 24.75 6.49 8.25
N LYS A 85 25.23 7.00 9.40
CA LYS A 85 24.73 6.63 10.74
C LYS A 85 23.30 7.12 10.98
N LYS A 86 22.98 8.37 10.60
CA LYS A 86 21.65 8.95 10.74
C LYS A 86 20.62 8.25 9.84
N LEU A 87 20.98 7.97 8.59
CA LEU A 87 20.17 7.18 7.64
C LEU A 87 19.93 5.76 8.15
N GLY A 88 20.90 5.15 8.84
CA GLY A 88 20.71 3.86 9.50
C GLY A 88 19.64 3.89 10.59
N LYS A 89 19.60 4.95 11.42
CA LYS A 89 18.55 5.14 12.42
C LYS A 89 17.19 5.39 11.76
N ALA A 90 17.14 6.30 10.78
CA ALA A 90 15.91 6.61 10.04
C ALA A 90 15.32 5.37 9.37
N ASN A 91 16.13 4.57 8.68
CA ASN A 91 15.66 3.32 8.05
C ASN A 91 15.13 2.30 9.07
N ARG A 92 15.71 2.19 10.27
CA ARG A 92 15.16 1.30 11.31
C ARG A 92 13.79 1.76 11.79
N TRP A 93 13.62 3.06 11.98
CA TRP A 93 12.34 3.63 12.41
C TRP A 93 11.28 3.52 11.31
N TYR A 94 11.63 3.92 10.09
CA TYR A 94 10.78 3.77 8.91
C TYR A 94 10.29 2.34 8.72
N LEU A 95 11.17 1.35 8.82
CA LEU A 95 10.77 -0.06 8.68
C LEU A 95 9.75 -0.47 9.76
N LYS A 96 9.95 -0.07 11.03
CA LYS A 96 8.98 -0.36 12.09
C LYS A 96 7.60 0.21 11.75
N ILE A 97 7.56 1.45 11.28
CA ILE A 97 6.31 2.12 10.91
C ILE A 97 5.66 1.44 9.71
N HIS A 98 6.42 1.12 8.66
CA HIS A 98 5.90 0.40 7.50
C HIS A 98 5.19 -0.90 7.91
N TYR A 99 5.75 -1.67 8.85
CA TYR A 99 5.10 -2.88 9.35
C TYR A 99 3.81 -2.59 10.12
N TRP A 100 3.84 -1.63 11.05
CA TRP A 100 2.66 -1.33 11.87
C TRP A 100 1.54 -0.65 11.08
N ILE A 101 1.87 0.29 10.21
CA ILE A 101 0.89 0.97 9.34
C ILE A 101 0.35 -0.02 8.30
N GLY A 102 1.19 -0.87 7.70
CA GLY A 102 0.71 -1.89 6.76
C GLY A 102 -0.24 -2.90 7.40
N ALA A 103 0.08 -3.35 8.62
CA ALA A 103 -0.83 -4.22 9.39
C ALA A 103 -2.13 -3.50 9.79
N GLY A 104 -2.03 -2.23 10.21
CA GLY A 104 -3.17 -1.37 10.52
C GLY A 104 -4.09 -1.18 9.31
N ALA A 105 -3.53 -0.94 8.12
CA ALA A 105 -4.28 -0.78 6.88
C ALA A 105 -5.08 -2.04 6.51
N VAL A 106 -4.52 -3.24 6.71
CA VAL A 106 -5.25 -4.50 6.51
C VAL A 106 -6.40 -4.64 7.49
N LEU A 107 -6.18 -4.29 8.76
CA LEU A 107 -7.23 -4.38 9.79
C LEU A 107 -8.36 -3.38 9.54
N VAL A 108 -8.03 -2.12 9.26
CA VAL A 108 -9.01 -1.08 8.95
C VAL A 108 -9.77 -1.43 7.66
N GLY A 109 -9.07 -1.89 6.62
CA GLY A 109 -9.71 -2.35 5.38
C GLY A 109 -10.63 -3.55 5.60
N PHE A 110 -10.31 -4.44 6.54
CA PHE A 110 -11.22 -5.54 6.92
C PHE A 110 -12.48 -5.01 7.60
N ILE A 111 -12.33 -4.09 8.56
CA ILE A 111 -13.47 -3.51 9.28
C ILE A 111 -14.37 -2.73 8.31
N HIS A 112 -13.78 -1.93 7.41
CA HIS A 112 -14.48 -1.24 6.34
C HIS A 112 -15.28 -2.22 5.48
N GLY A 113 -14.64 -3.30 4.99
CA GLY A 113 -15.34 -4.28 4.16
C GLY A 113 -16.50 -4.99 4.87
N VAL A 114 -16.36 -5.26 6.18
CA VAL A 114 -17.46 -5.80 7.00
C VAL A 114 -18.56 -4.75 7.21
N ALA A 115 -18.20 -3.49 7.43
CA ALA A 115 -19.15 -2.40 7.64
C ALA A 115 -20.01 -2.13 6.40
N MET A 116 -19.43 -2.25 5.20
CA MET A 116 -20.16 -2.18 3.92
C MET A 116 -21.13 -3.35 3.70
N ASN A 117 -21.10 -4.38 4.53
CA ASN A 117 -21.93 -5.60 4.44
C ASN A 117 -21.88 -6.27 3.04
N ARG A 118 -20.77 -6.12 2.32
CA ARG A 118 -20.49 -6.73 1.02
C ARG A 118 -19.72 -8.04 1.21
N TRP A 119 -20.13 -9.08 0.49
CA TRP A 119 -19.53 -10.42 0.58
C TRP A 119 -19.15 -10.99 -0.79
N GLU A 120 -19.27 -10.19 -1.84
CA GLU A 120 -18.87 -10.50 -3.19
C GLU A 120 -17.36 -10.77 -3.25
N VAL A 121 -16.97 -11.84 -3.95
CA VAL A 121 -15.56 -12.25 -4.01
C VAL A 121 -14.66 -11.16 -4.61
N LEU A 122 -15.19 -10.40 -5.56
CA LEU A 122 -14.46 -9.32 -6.21
C LEU A 122 -14.15 -8.18 -5.24
N PHE A 123 -15.08 -7.87 -4.34
CA PHE A 123 -14.93 -6.83 -3.32
C PHE A 123 -13.76 -7.14 -2.37
N TRP A 124 -13.69 -8.39 -1.90
CA TRP A 124 -12.62 -8.83 -1.00
C TRP A 124 -11.27 -9.09 -1.70
N GLY A 125 -11.23 -9.11 -3.03
CA GLY A 125 -10.02 -9.47 -3.79
C GLY A 125 -8.83 -8.57 -3.50
N GLY A 126 -9.07 -7.25 -3.43
CA GLY A 126 -8.04 -6.28 -3.07
C GLY A 126 -7.54 -6.46 -1.64
N TRP A 127 -8.46 -6.66 -0.70
CA TRP A 127 -8.12 -6.91 0.69
C TRP A 127 -7.30 -8.20 0.88
N VAL A 128 -7.64 -9.29 0.19
CA VAL A 128 -6.86 -10.55 0.20
C VAL A 128 -5.43 -10.30 -0.30
N GLY A 129 -5.26 -9.47 -1.33
CA GLY A 129 -3.95 -9.02 -1.79
C GLY A 129 -3.15 -8.29 -0.71
N MET A 130 -3.79 -7.39 0.04
CA MET A 130 -3.16 -6.70 1.17
C MET A 130 -2.81 -7.67 2.31
N LEU A 131 -3.71 -8.58 2.66
CA LEU A 131 -3.50 -9.61 3.68
C LEU A 131 -2.30 -10.50 3.32
N PHE A 132 -2.24 -10.96 2.08
CA PHE A 132 -1.12 -11.75 1.56
C PHE A 132 0.22 -11.01 1.70
N MET A 133 0.26 -9.72 1.36
CA MET A 133 1.44 -8.88 1.52
C MET A 133 1.84 -8.72 2.99
N SER A 134 0.86 -8.54 3.89
CA SER A 134 1.12 -8.43 5.32
C SER A 134 1.62 -9.74 5.94
N ILE A 135 1.09 -10.90 5.52
CA ILE A 135 1.57 -12.22 5.98
C ILE A 135 3.00 -12.46 5.49
N THR A 136 3.26 -12.27 4.19
CA THR A 136 4.60 -12.47 3.61
C THR A 136 5.63 -11.50 4.19
N GLY A 137 5.25 -10.26 4.51
CA GLY A 137 6.08 -9.30 5.21
C GLY A 137 6.38 -9.71 6.66
N SER A 138 5.36 -10.18 7.39
CA SER A 138 5.49 -10.64 8.78
C SER A 138 6.40 -11.86 8.94
N LEU A 139 6.40 -12.77 7.95
CA LEU A 139 7.33 -13.91 7.92
C LEU A 139 8.81 -13.49 7.90
N LEU A 140 9.12 -12.28 7.44
CA LEU A 140 10.49 -11.72 7.46
C LEU A 140 10.91 -11.25 8.86
N LEU A 141 9.96 -10.91 9.72
CA LEU A 141 10.19 -10.50 11.10
C LEU A 141 10.40 -11.71 12.03
N TRP A 142 9.74 -12.83 11.75
CA TRP A 142 9.78 -13.97 12.64
C TRP A 142 11.14 -14.68 12.63
N LYS A 143 11.59 -15.15 13.79
CA LYS A 143 12.85 -15.91 13.92
C LYS A 143 12.73 -17.36 13.43
N TRP A 144 11.60 -18.05 13.62
CA TRP A 144 11.49 -19.50 13.38
C TRP A 144 11.48 -19.99 11.92
N PRO A 145 10.96 -19.26 10.90
CA PRO A 145 10.77 -19.86 9.58
C PRO A 145 12.10 -20.28 8.94
N PRO A 146 12.16 -21.45 8.26
CA PRO A 146 13.36 -21.88 7.56
C PRO A 146 13.87 -20.82 6.58
N LYS A 147 15.19 -20.74 6.37
CA LYS A 147 15.81 -19.74 5.47
C LYS A 147 15.21 -19.77 4.05
N LYS A 148 14.82 -20.96 3.56
CA LYS A 148 14.14 -21.14 2.26
C LYS A 148 12.78 -20.42 2.22
N VAL A 149 11.96 -20.58 3.27
CA VAL A 149 10.66 -19.91 3.41
C VAL A 149 10.83 -18.39 3.47
N LYS A 150 11.80 -17.89 4.26
CA LYS A 150 12.10 -16.45 4.33
C LYS A 150 12.56 -15.87 2.99
N LYS A 151 13.26 -16.66 2.16
CA LYS A 151 13.68 -16.25 0.82
C LYS A 151 12.46 -16.15 -0.12
N GLY A 152 11.57 -17.14 -0.08
CA GLY A 152 10.32 -17.13 -0.85
C GLY A 152 9.41 -15.98 -0.45
N ALA A 153 9.14 -15.82 0.85
CA ALA A 153 8.34 -14.72 1.38
C ALA A 153 8.89 -13.35 0.97
N ARG A 154 10.23 -13.18 0.97
CA ARG A 154 10.87 -11.94 0.51
C ARG A 154 10.67 -11.70 -0.98
N LEU A 155 10.77 -12.74 -1.79
CA LEU A 155 10.58 -12.63 -3.24
C LEU A 155 9.14 -12.22 -3.55
N LEU A 156 8.17 -12.87 -2.92
CA LEU A 156 6.75 -12.57 -3.07
C LEU A 156 6.40 -11.17 -2.56
N HIS A 157 6.86 -10.81 -1.36
CA HIS A 157 6.62 -9.50 -0.77
C HIS A 157 7.30 -8.35 -1.52
N ALA A 158 8.40 -8.63 -2.22
CA ALA A 158 9.09 -7.64 -3.06
C ALA A 158 8.58 -7.61 -4.51
N GLN A 159 7.69 -8.53 -4.89
CA GLN A 159 7.21 -8.66 -6.26
C GLN A 159 6.22 -7.53 -6.57
N ARG A 160 6.63 -6.61 -7.45
CA ARG A 160 5.80 -5.47 -7.87
C ARG A 160 4.47 -5.90 -8.48
N ALA A 161 4.44 -7.05 -9.16
CA ALA A 161 3.22 -7.56 -9.77
C ALA A 161 2.12 -7.80 -8.72
N VAL A 162 2.47 -8.31 -7.53
CA VAL A 162 1.50 -8.55 -6.45
C VAL A 162 0.90 -7.23 -5.99
N LEU A 163 1.74 -6.20 -5.80
CA LEU A 163 1.26 -4.87 -5.44
C LEU A 163 0.32 -4.28 -6.50
N VAL A 164 0.70 -4.36 -7.77
CA VAL A 164 -0.10 -3.82 -8.87
C VAL A 164 -1.45 -4.53 -8.94
N ILE A 165 -1.46 -5.86 -8.85
CA ILE A 165 -2.71 -6.65 -8.82
C ILE A 165 -3.56 -6.25 -7.63
N THR A 166 -2.98 -6.11 -6.43
CA THR A 166 -3.70 -5.68 -5.23
C THR A 166 -4.35 -4.30 -5.42
N ILE A 167 -3.60 -3.32 -5.93
CA ILE A 167 -4.13 -1.96 -6.17
C ILE A 167 -5.25 -1.98 -7.22
N VAL A 168 -5.07 -2.72 -8.32
CA VAL A 168 -6.11 -2.85 -9.35
C VAL A 168 -7.38 -3.48 -8.78
N LEU A 169 -7.27 -4.53 -7.97
CA LEU A 169 -8.43 -5.16 -7.35
C LEU A 169 -9.11 -4.26 -6.32
N LEU A 170 -8.36 -3.47 -5.55
CA LEU A 170 -8.94 -2.46 -4.65
C LEU A 170 -9.67 -1.36 -5.42
N PHE A 171 -9.07 -0.85 -6.50
CA PHE A 171 -9.69 0.17 -7.33
C PHE A 171 -10.97 -0.34 -8.00
N VAL A 172 -10.91 -1.52 -8.61
CA VAL A 172 -12.10 -2.16 -9.22
C VAL A 172 -13.14 -2.50 -8.15
N SER A 173 -12.74 -2.83 -6.93
CA SER A 173 -13.70 -3.04 -5.85
C SER A 173 -14.44 -1.76 -5.50
N HIS A 174 -13.74 -0.65 -5.25
CA HIS A 174 -14.38 0.62 -4.93
C HIS A 174 -15.27 1.09 -6.08
N GLU A 175 -14.78 1.14 -7.32
CA GLU A 175 -15.56 1.61 -8.49
C GLU A 175 -16.89 0.86 -8.74
N PHE A 176 -16.98 -0.41 -8.33
CA PHE A 176 -18.15 -1.25 -8.61
C PHE A 176 -19.09 -1.46 -7.42
N PHE A 177 -18.66 -1.16 -6.19
CA PHE A 177 -19.36 -1.58 -4.98
C PHE A 177 -19.48 -0.51 -3.88
N ASP A 178 -18.63 0.52 -3.94
CA ASP A 178 -18.76 1.77 -3.19
C ASP A 178 -19.40 2.82 -4.11
#